data_AF-A0A1B3NNE6-F1
#
_entry.id   AF-A0A1B3NNE6-F1
#
_cell.length_a   1.000
_cell.length_b   1.000
_cell.length_c   1.000
_cell.angle_alpha   90.00
_cell.angle_beta   90.00
_cell.angle_gamma   90.00
#
_symmetry.space_group_name_H-M   'P 1'
#
loop_
_entity.id
_entity.type
_entity.pdbx_description
1 polymer ?
#
loop_
_entity_poly.entity_id
_entity_poly.type
_entity_poly.pdbx_seq_one_letter_code
_entity_poly.pdbx_strand_id
1 'polypeptide(L)' 'MQTTDFRFPGVLNSKELLVAEAVQARAWAVLAGKGRIRDDDEAARARLGGIVVRLMADGSQSIGDLASAAIDSFERGAL' A
#
# COMPACT_ATOMS: atom_id res chain seq x y z
N MET A 1 26.02 -20.98 8.36
CA MET A 1 24.89 -21.30 7.46
C MET A 1 24.16 -19.99 7.22
N GLN A 2 24.44 -19.29 6.10
CA GLN A 2 23.63 -18.14 5.71
C GLN A 2 22.31 -18.70 5.22
N THR A 3 21.26 -18.59 6.03
CA THR A 3 19.89 -18.77 5.54
C THR A 3 19.61 -17.58 4.64
N THR A 4 19.85 -17.75 3.34
CA THR A 4 19.31 -16.83 2.35
C THR A 4 17.80 -16.86 2.56
N ASP A 5 17.22 -15.79 3.11
CA ASP A 5 15.78 -15.66 3.27
C ASP A 5 15.14 -15.90 1.91
N PHE A 6 14.56 -17.08 1.72
CA PHE A 6 13.91 -17.45 0.49
C PHE A 6 12.70 -16.54 0.31
N ARG A 7 12.82 -15.58 -0.60
CA ARG A 7 11.77 -14.63 -0.96
C ARG A 7 11.38 -14.86 -2.39
N PHE A 8 10.10 -15.12 -2.60
CA PHE A 8 9.54 -15.02 -3.94
C PHE A 8 9.48 -13.53 -4.33
N PRO A 9 10.08 -13.13 -5.45
CA PRO A 9 10.01 -11.74 -5.92
C PRO A 9 8.55 -11.30 -6.08
N GLY A 10 8.19 -10.18 -5.45
CA GLY A 10 6.81 -9.65 -5.47
C GLY A 10 5.86 -10.28 -4.46
N VAL A 11 6.28 -11.24 -3.64
CA VAL A 11 5.46 -11.82 -2.56
C VAL A 11 5.86 -11.24 -1.22
N LEU A 12 4.91 -10.56 -0.58
CA LEU A 12 5.07 -10.04 0.77
C LEU A 12 5.11 -11.19 1.77
N ASN A 13 6.06 -11.16 2.71
CA ASN A 13 5.97 -12.02 3.89
C ASN A 13 4.82 -11.57 4.81
N SER A 14 4.48 -12.36 5.83
CA SER A 14 3.35 -12.05 6.71
C SER A 14 3.45 -10.69 7.40
N LYS A 15 4.65 -10.23 7.77
CA LYS A 15 4.84 -8.91 8.39
C LYS A 15 4.62 -7.80 7.37
N GLU A 16 5.14 -7.97 6.18
CA GLU A 16 4.96 -7.00 5.09
C GLU A 16 3.49 -6.92 4.66
N LEU A 17 2.78 -8.05 4.61
CA LEU A 17 1.36 -8.06 4.29
C LEU A 17 0.54 -7.31 5.35
N LEU A 18 0.87 -7.48 6.64
CA LEU A 18 0.23 -6.70 7.71
C LEU A 18 0.50 -5.20 7.59
N VAL A 19 1.72 -4.80 7.22
CA VAL A 19 2.06 -3.39 6.98
C VAL A 19 1.31 -2.85 5.77
N ALA A 20 1.25 -3.61 4.68
CA ALA A 20 0.54 -3.23 3.47
C ALA A 20 -0.96 -3.02 3.74
N GLU A 21 -1.60 -3.95 4.45
CA GLU A 21 -3.00 -3.84 4.86
C GLU A 21 -3.24 -2.60 5.76
N ALA A 22 -2.36 -2.36 6.74
CA ALA A 22 -2.50 -1.20 7.62
C ALA A 22 -2.36 0.14 6.87
N VAL A 23 -1.40 0.23 5.93
CA VAL A 23 -1.21 1.40 5.06
C VAL A 23 -2.43 1.59 4.16
N GLN A 24 -2.86 0.52 3.49
CA GLN A 24 -4.00 0.56 2.58
C GLN A 24 -5.28 0.98 3.31
N ALA A 25 -5.58 0.40 4.47
CA ALA A 25 -6.77 0.74 5.26
C ALA A 25 -6.76 2.22 5.69
N ARG A 26 -5.61 2.75 6.11
CA ARG A 26 -5.47 4.16 6.49
C ARG A 26 -5.67 5.09 5.30
N ALA A 27 -5.05 4.79 4.17
CA ALA A 27 -5.21 5.59 2.95
C ALA A 27 -6.65 5.54 2.42
N TRP A 28 -7.28 4.36 2.45
CA TRP A 28 -8.67 4.15 2.06
C TRP A 28 -9.61 5.03 2.88
N ALA A 29 -9.50 5.00 4.21
CA ALA A 29 -10.36 5.79 5.09
C ALA A 29 -10.29 7.30 4.79
N VAL A 30 -9.08 7.81 4.49
CA VAL A 30 -8.91 9.23 4.12
C VAL A 30 -9.52 9.54 2.76
N LEU A 31 -9.28 8.69 1.75
CA LEU A 31 -9.77 8.91 0.39
C LEU A 31 -11.31 8.77 0.32
N ALA A 32 -11.89 7.83 1.06
CA ALA A 32 -13.33 7.69 1.23
C ALA A 32 -13.92 8.92 1.93
N GLY A 33 -13.28 9.40 3.01
CA GLY A 33 -13.68 10.63 3.71
C GLY A 33 -13.63 11.90 2.84
N LYS A 34 -12.77 11.92 1.82
CA LYS A 34 -12.69 12.99 0.80
C LYS A 34 -13.66 12.80 -0.38
N GLY A 35 -14.45 11.73 -0.40
CA GLY A 35 -15.33 11.38 -1.53
C GLY A 35 -14.59 10.99 -2.82
N ARG A 36 -13.31 10.60 -2.72
CA ARG A 36 -12.48 10.18 -3.87
C ARG A 36 -12.68 8.71 -4.25
N ILE A 37 -13.15 7.91 -3.31
CA ILE A 37 -13.38 6.47 -3.44
C ILE A 37 -14.75 6.15 -2.84
N ARG A 38 -15.47 5.21 -3.44
CA ARG A 38 -16.71 4.64 -2.89
C ARG A 38 -16.41 3.26 -2.30
N ASP A 39 -17.18 2.83 -1.32
CA ASP A 39 -16.94 1.56 -0.60
C ASP A 39 -16.98 0.32 -1.52
N ASP A 40 -17.67 0.39 -2.66
CA ASP A 40 -17.81 -0.68 -3.64
C ASP A 40 -16.82 -0.58 -4.83
N ASP A 41 -15.87 0.36 -4.78
CA ASP A 41 -14.92 0.59 -5.87
C ASP A 41 -13.71 -0.36 -5.79
N GLU A 42 -13.92 -1.60 -6.23
CA GLU A 42 -12.88 -2.63 -6.30
C GLU A 42 -11.69 -2.22 -7.18
N ALA A 43 -11.92 -1.41 -8.22
CA ALA A 43 -10.84 -0.91 -9.08
C ALA A 43 -9.94 0.08 -8.33
N ALA A 44 -10.53 0.98 -7.55
CA ALA A 44 -9.79 1.87 -6.66
C ALA A 44 -9.01 1.09 -5.60
N ARG A 45 -9.59 0.00 -5.07
CA ARG A 45 -8.95 -0.85 -4.06
C ARG A 45 -7.73 -1.56 -4.61
N ALA A 46 -7.87 -2.19 -5.78
CA ALA A 46 -6.76 -2.82 -6.48
C ALA A 46 -5.64 -1.83 -6.82
N ARG A 47 -6.02 -0.63 -7.32
CA ARG A 47 -5.06 0.43 -7.63
C ARG A 47 -4.31 0.92 -6.39
N LEU A 48 -5.02 1.15 -5.28
CA LEU A 48 -4.39 1.55 -4.02
C LEU A 48 -3.44 0.48 -3.49
N GLY A 49 -3.83 -0.80 -3.55
CA GLY A 49 -2.95 -1.91 -3.17
C GLY A 49 -1.66 -1.98 -3.99
N GLY A 50 -1.75 -1.75 -5.31
CA GLY A 50 -0.56 -1.69 -6.17
C GLY A 50 0.40 -0.56 -5.78
N ILE A 51 -0.13 0.63 -5.48
CA ILE A 51 0.67 1.78 -4.99
C ILE A 51 1.38 1.42 -3.68
N VAL A 52 0.68 0.80 -2.73
CA VAL A 52 1.24 0.43 -1.43
C VAL A 52 2.38 -0.58 -1.58
N VAL A 53 2.19 -1.63 -2.37
CA VAL A 53 3.22 -2.65 -2.63
C VAL A 53 4.48 -2.01 -3.22
N ARG A 54 4.31 -1.07 -4.16
CA ARG A 54 5.43 -0.36 -4.78
C ARG A 54 6.19 0.53 -3.80
N LEU A 55 5.47 1.31 -3.00
CA LEU A 55 6.08 2.16 -1.97
C LEU A 55 6.85 1.35 -0.92
N MET A 56 6.33 0.18 -0.54
CA MET A 56 7.01 -0.71 0.39
C MET A 56 8.27 -1.35 -0.20
N ALA A 57 8.36 -1.50 -1.53
CA ALA A 57 9.57 -1.98 -2.19
C ALA A 57 10.70 -0.93 -2.18
N ASP A 58 10.35 0.37 -2.13
CA ASP A 58 11.32 1.48 -2.17
C ASP A 58 12.03 1.75 -0.83
N GLY A 59 11.62 1.11 0.27
CA GLY A 59 12.40 1.07 1.52
C GLY A 59 11.60 1.15 2.82
N SER A 60 12.32 1.29 3.94
CA SER A 60 11.73 1.39 5.29
C SER A 60 11.25 2.81 5.59
N GLN A 61 9.97 3.06 5.31
CA GLN A 61 9.23 4.23 5.78
C GLN A 61 8.26 3.82 6.90
N SER A 62 7.84 4.77 7.74
CA SER A 62 6.79 4.48 8.72
C SER A 62 5.46 4.21 8.02
N ILE A 63 4.52 3.51 8.70
CA ILE A 63 3.15 3.31 8.18
C ILE A 63 2.47 4.65 7.85
N GLY A 64 2.74 5.69 8.65
CA GLY A 64 2.20 7.03 8.42
C GLY A 64 2.73 7.65 7.12
N ASP A 65 4.04 7.57 6.92
CA ASP A 65 4.68 8.10 5.71
C ASP A 65 4.22 7.35 4.46
N LEU A 66 4.14 6.01 4.52
CA LEU A 66 3.63 5.18 3.44
C LEU A 66 2.17 5.50 3.11
N ALA A 67 1.33 5.73 4.12
CA ALA A 67 -0.08 6.08 3.90
C ALA A 67 -0.22 7.46 3.25
N SER A 68 0.54 8.46 3.72
CA SER A 68 0.57 9.79 3.11
C SER A 68 1.06 9.73 1.66
N ALA A 69 2.14 9.00 1.39
CA ALA A 69 2.66 8.82 0.03
C ALA A 69 1.67 8.07 -0.87
N ALA A 70 0.94 7.08 -0.34
CA ALA A 70 -0.07 6.34 -1.09
C ALA A 70 -1.27 7.22 -1.47
N ILE A 71 -1.77 8.05 -0.54
CA ILE A 71 -2.85 9.02 -0.79
C ILE A 71 -2.43 9.98 -1.91
N ASP A 72 -1.25 10.57 -1.76
CA ASP A 72 -0.67 11.52 -2.71
C ASP A 72 -0.51 10.90 -4.11
N SER A 73 0.00 9.67 -4.19
CA SER A 73 0.19 8.94 -5.43
C SER A 73 -1.16 8.62 -6.10
N PHE A 74 -2.14 8.20 -5.31
CA PHE A 74 -3.48 7.90 -5.78
C PHE A 74 -4.15 9.13 -6.40
N GLU A 75 -4.10 10.27 -5.70
CA GLU A 75 -4.66 11.55 -6.14
C GLU A 75 -3.99 12.10 -7.40
N ARG A 76 -2.67 11.88 -7.56
CA ARG A 76 -1.92 12.30 -8.76
C ARG A 76 -2.18 11.44 -10.01
N GLY A 77 -2.91 10.33 -9.89
CA GLY A 77 -3.09 9.44 -11.04
C GLY A 77 -1.86 8.57 -11.35
N ALA A 78 -0.88 8.49 -10.43
CA ALA A 78 0.33 7.72 -10.69
C ALA A 78 0.02 6.21 -10.73
N LEU A 79 0.61 5.54 -11.73
CA LEU A 79 0.63 4.09 -11.96
C LEU A 79 1.93 3.53 -11.38
#